data_AF-A0A0J8TGH8-F1
#
_entry.id   AF-A0A0J8TGH8-F1
#
_cell.length_a   1.000
_cell.length_b   1.000
_cell.length_c   1.000
_cell.angle_alpha   90.00
_cell.angle_beta   90.00
_cell.angle_gamma   90.00
#
_symmetry.space_group_name_H-M   'P 1'
#
loop_
_entity.id
_entity.type
_entity.pdbx_description
1 polymer ?
#
loop_
_entity_poly.entity_id
_entity_poly.type
_entity_poly.pdbx_seq_one_letter_code
_entity_poly.pdbx_strand_id
1 'polypeptide(L)'
;MEIQRGEISTPPAYGARIAAAVLSDPALRDTWKQDLITMSSRIKSMRRALYDELKRLHTPGTWEHIINQIGMFSYTGLTKEQVRVLRQKYHIYILDSGRISISGLNTSNVKYVAQAFDTVVRECPAANGKPHDP
;
A
#
# COMPACT_ATOMS: atom_id res chain seq x y z
N MET A 1 -8.73 11.14 -32.48
CA MET A 1 -10.19 11.20 -32.23
C MET A 1 -10.96 10.01 -32.83
N GLU A 2 -10.51 9.43 -33.95
CA GLU A 2 -11.23 8.34 -34.64
C GLU A 2 -11.41 7.09 -33.77
N ILE A 3 -10.36 6.68 -33.05
CA ILE A 3 -10.40 5.56 -32.09
C ILE A 3 -11.40 5.83 -30.94
N GLN A 4 -11.40 7.03 -30.36
CA GLN A 4 -12.27 7.39 -29.24
C GLN A 4 -13.76 7.34 -29.62
N ARG A 5 -14.11 7.81 -30.82
CA ARG A 5 -15.50 7.74 -31.32
C ARG A 5 -15.92 6.31 -31.62
N GLY A 6 -15.03 5.49 -32.20
CA GLY A 6 -15.29 4.09 -32.52
C GLY A 6 -15.43 3.19 -31.29
N GLU A 7 -14.73 3.50 -30.20
CA GLU A 7 -14.71 2.65 -28.99
C GLU A 7 -15.73 3.08 -27.93
N ILE A 8 -15.77 4.37 -27.59
CA ILE A 8 -16.53 4.86 -26.42
C ILE A 8 -17.49 6.00 -26.75
N SER A 9 -17.52 6.47 -28.00
CA SER A 9 -18.24 7.66 -28.46
C SER A 9 -17.80 8.95 -27.74
N THR A 10 -18.22 9.15 -26.49
CA THR A 10 -17.88 10.32 -25.67
C THR A 10 -17.53 9.91 -24.23
N PRO A 11 -16.56 10.58 -23.58
CA PRO A 11 -16.14 10.23 -22.23
C PRO A 11 -17.18 10.65 -21.17
N PRO A 12 -17.21 10.00 -19.99
CA PRO A 12 -18.09 10.38 -18.89
C PRO A 12 -17.85 11.82 -18.39
N ALA A 13 -18.88 12.66 -18.42
CA ALA A 13 -18.74 14.08 -18.12
C ALA A 13 -18.62 14.41 -16.62
N TYR A 14 -19.17 13.57 -15.73
CA TYR A 14 -19.33 13.93 -14.31
C TYR A 14 -17.99 14.10 -13.58
N GLY A 15 -17.08 13.13 -13.70
CA GLY A 15 -15.75 13.22 -13.07
C GLY A 15 -14.92 14.37 -13.63
N ALA A 16 -15.01 14.61 -14.94
CA ALA A 16 -14.35 15.74 -15.59
C ALA A 16 -14.87 17.09 -15.05
N ARG A 17 -16.17 17.24 -14.81
CA ARG A 17 -16.75 18.44 -14.22
C ARG A 17 -16.29 18.70 -12.79
N ILE A 18 -16.17 17.66 -11.96
CA ILE A 18 -15.62 17.80 -10.60
C ILE A 18 -14.16 18.24 -10.65
N ALA A 19 -13.33 17.57 -11.45
CA ALA A 19 -11.93 17.93 -11.59
C ALA A 19 -11.77 19.36 -12.11
N ALA A 20 -12.56 19.76 -13.11
CA ALA A 20 -12.56 21.13 -13.63
C ALA A 20 -12.95 22.14 -12.54
N ALA A 21 -14.03 21.90 -11.78
CA ALA A 21 -14.46 22.79 -10.71
C ALA A 21 -13.37 22.97 -9.63
N VAL A 22 -12.74 21.88 -9.19
CA VAL A 22 -11.67 21.92 -8.18
C VAL A 22 -10.41 22.63 -8.70
N LEU A 23 -10.05 22.44 -9.97
CA LEU A 23 -8.81 23.00 -10.54
C LEU A 23 -8.95 24.45 -10.98
N SER A 24 -10.15 24.90 -11.35
CA SER A 24 -10.43 26.25 -11.83
C SER A 24 -10.62 27.27 -10.70
N ASP A 25 -11.04 26.85 -9.51
CA ASP A 25 -11.18 27.71 -8.34
C ASP A 25 -9.90 27.65 -7.46
N PRO A 26 -9.19 28.78 -7.25
CA PRO A 26 -7.99 28.80 -6.42
C PRO A 26 -8.19 28.29 -4.98
N ALA A 27 -9.32 28.60 -4.35
CA ALA A 27 -9.62 28.18 -2.99
C ALA A 27 -9.85 26.67 -2.92
N LEU A 28 -10.65 26.12 -3.83
CA LEU A 28 -10.87 24.66 -3.90
C LEU A 28 -9.58 23.90 -4.23
N ARG A 29 -8.75 24.46 -5.11
CA ARG A 29 -7.46 23.87 -5.47
C ARG A 29 -6.52 23.82 -4.27
N ASP A 30 -6.51 24.85 -3.43
CA ASP A 30 -5.67 24.88 -2.24
C ASP A 30 -6.20 23.93 -1.15
N THR A 31 -7.51 23.81 -0.96
CA THR A 31 -8.09 22.75 -0.12
C THR A 31 -7.69 21.36 -0.61
N TRP A 32 -7.82 21.09 -1.92
CA TRP A 32 -7.43 19.81 -2.50
C TRP A 32 -5.95 19.49 -2.27
N LYS A 33 -5.04 20.47 -2.37
CA LYS A 33 -3.63 20.27 -2.03
C LYS A 33 -3.45 19.88 -0.56
N GLN A 34 -4.19 20.48 0.36
CA GLN A 34 -4.14 20.11 1.78
C GLN A 34 -4.66 18.69 2.02
N ASP A 35 -5.70 18.27 1.31
CA ASP A 35 -6.21 16.90 1.37
C ASP A 35 -5.16 15.90 0.87
N LEU A 36 -4.45 16.21 -0.22
CA LEU A 36 -3.34 15.41 -0.73
C LEU A 36 -2.19 15.29 0.29
N ILE A 37 -1.84 16.39 0.97
CA ILE A 37 -0.84 16.39 2.04
C ILE A 37 -1.31 15.52 3.20
N THR A 38 -2.56 15.63 3.62
CA THR A 38 -3.14 14.84 4.71
C THR A 38 -3.09 13.34 4.41
N MET A 39 -3.56 12.93 3.22
CA MET A 39 -3.56 11.54 2.80
C MET A 39 -2.15 10.96 2.66
N SER A 40 -1.23 11.70 2.02
CA SER A 40 0.15 11.26 1.85
C SER A 40 0.91 11.20 3.17
N SER A 41 0.65 12.12 4.10
CA SER A 41 1.24 12.12 5.43
C SER A 41 0.78 10.93 6.27
N ARG A 42 -0.51 10.57 6.20
CA ARG A 42 -1.04 9.35 6.84
C ARG A 42 -0.39 8.08 6.29
N ILE A 43 -0.17 8.00 4.98
CA ILE A 43 0.52 6.85 4.38
C ILE A 43 1.97 6.77 4.90
N LYS A 44 2.69 7.90 4.94
CA LYS A 44 4.05 7.95 5.50
C LYS A 44 4.09 7.53 6.97
N SER A 45 3.15 7.99 7.79
CA SER A 45 3.08 7.60 9.20
C SER A 45 2.80 6.11 9.37
N MET A 46 1.95 5.52 8.52
CA MET A 46 1.66 4.08 8.57
C MET A 46 2.83 3.22 8.10
N ARG A 47 3.60 3.66 7.09
CA ARG A 47 4.87 3.02 6.72
C ARG A 47 5.84 2.97 7.89
N ARG A 48 6.00 4.11 8.56
CA ARG A 48 6.87 4.23 9.72
C ARG A 48 6.41 3.34 10.86
N ALA A 49 5.11 3.37 11.19
CA ALA A 49 4.54 2.55 12.25
C ALA A 49 4.72 1.04 11.99
N LEU A 50 4.49 0.57 10.76
CA LEU A 50 4.71 -0.83 10.40
C LEU A 50 6.19 -1.21 10.54
N TYR A 51 7.09 -0.38 10.02
CA TYR A 51 8.55 -0.61 10.13
C TYR A 51 9.02 -0.63 11.59
N ASP A 52 8.57 0.32 12.41
CA ASP A 52 8.96 0.41 13.81
C ASP A 52 8.46 -0.80 14.61
N GLU A 53 7.24 -1.30 14.32
CA GLU A 53 6.74 -2.53 14.96
C GLU A 53 7.51 -3.78 14.53
N LEU A 54 7.83 -3.93 13.24
CA LEU A 54 8.65 -5.06 12.76
C LEU A 54 10.07 -5.02 13.35
N LYS A 55 10.65 -3.82 13.48
CA LYS A 55 11.94 -3.61 14.13
C LYS A 55 11.87 -3.95 15.63
N ARG A 56 10.81 -3.53 16.32
CA ARG A 56 10.58 -3.84 17.74
C ARG A 56 10.43 -5.35 17.98
N LEU A 57 9.79 -6.07 17.06
CA LEU A 57 9.62 -7.52 17.10
C LEU A 57 10.88 -8.29 16.67
N HIS A 58 11.94 -7.61 16.22
CA HIS A 58 13.15 -8.22 15.68
C HIS A 58 12.84 -9.24 14.58
N THR A 59 11.89 -8.90 13.70
CA THR A 59 11.46 -9.78 12.62
C THR A 59 12.63 -10.07 11.68
N PRO A 60 12.91 -11.35 11.34
CA PRO A 60 13.99 -11.69 10.44
C PRO A 60 13.89 -10.99 9.08
N GLY A 61 15.03 -10.61 8.50
CA GLY A 61 15.12 -9.89 7.22
C GLY A 61 15.29 -8.38 7.35
N THR A 62 15.47 -7.71 6.22
CA THR A 62 15.53 -6.25 6.15
C THR A 62 14.15 -5.70 5.78
N TRP A 63 13.70 -4.67 6.50
CA TRP A 63 12.38 -4.04 6.31
C TRP A 63 12.46 -2.55 5.92
N GLU A 64 13.68 -2.04 5.68
CA GLU A 64 13.94 -0.63 5.36
C GLU A 64 13.28 -0.20 4.04
N HIS A 65 13.03 -1.14 3.13
CA HIS A 65 12.31 -0.88 1.89
C HIS A 65 10.88 -0.36 2.13
N ILE A 66 10.25 -0.68 3.28
CA ILE A 66 8.92 -0.17 3.62
C ILE A 66 8.92 1.35 3.78
N ILE A 67 9.99 1.93 4.35
CA ILE A 67 10.11 3.38 4.57
C ILE A 67 10.74 4.10 3.38
N ASN A 68 11.57 3.42 2.59
CA ASN A 68 12.22 4.01 1.40
C ASN A 68 11.29 4.09 0.18
N GLN A 69 10.28 3.22 0.09
CA GLN A 69 9.30 3.22 -1.00
C GLN A 69 8.26 4.33 -0.86
N ILE A 70 7.80 4.87 -2.00
CA ILE A 70 6.83 5.97 -2.09
C ILE A 70 5.48 5.45 -2.63
N GLY A 71 4.40 6.12 -2.24
CA GLY A 71 3.04 5.84 -2.74
C GLY A 71 2.25 4.89 -1.84
N MET A 72 1.11 4.43 -2.34
CA MET A 72 0.15 3.62 -1.57
C MET A 72 0.57 2.17 -1.37
N PHE A 73 1.48 1.65 -2.19
CA PHE A 73 1.82 0.23 -2.21
C PHE A 73 3.25 -0.02 -1.75
N SER A 74 3.46 -1.16 -1.12
CA SER A 74 4.81 -1.63 -0.79
C SER A 74 4.96 -3.08 -1.20
N TYR A 75 6.13 -3.45 -1.68
CA TYR A 75 6.50 -4.86 -1.80
C TYR A 75 7.07 -5.31 -0.46
N THR A 76 6.42 -6.26 0.20
CA THR A 76 6.83 -6.71 1.54
C THR A 76 8.04 -7.64 1.50
N GLY A 77 8.27 -8.32 0.38
CA GLY A 77 9.26 -9.40 0.29
C GLY A 77 8.75 -10.75 0.81
N LEU A 78 7.47 -10.83 1.20
CA LEU A 78 6.85 -12.06 1.64
C LEU A 78 6.65 -13.03 0.46
N THR A 79 6.93 -14.31 0.67
CA THR A 79 6.70 -15.35 -0.34
C THR A 79 5.21 -15.67 -0.48
N LYS A 80 4.82 -16.34 -1.56
CA LYS A 80 3.44 -16.73 -1.81
C LYS A 80 2.88 -17.65 -0.71
N GLU A 81 3.72 -18.53 -0.16
CA GLU A 81 3.38 -19.42 0.94
C GLU A 81 3.09 -18.61 2.21
N GLN A 82 3.93 -17.62 2.52
CA GLN A 82 3.73 -16.70 3.63
C GLN A 82 2.43 -15.89 3.47
N VAL A 83 2.18 -15.34 2.27
CA VAL A 83 0.93 -14.63 1.95
C VAL A 83 -0.30 -15.52 2.17
N ARG A 84 -0.23 -16.80 1.78
CA ARG A 84 -1.32 -17.75 1.99
C ARG A 84 -1.59 -17.99 3.47
N VAL A 85 -0.55 -18.14 4.30
CA VAL A 85 -0.73 -18.30 5.76
C VAL A 85 -1.34 -17.05 6.37
N LEU A 86 -0.89 -15.86 5.97
CA LEU A 86 -1.50 -14.58 6.39
C LEU A 86 -3.00 -14.53 6.09
N ARG A 87 -3.39 -14.99 4.91
CA ARG A 87 -4.80 -15.05 4.49
C ARG A 87 -5.62 -16.05 5.31
N GLN A 88 -5.08 -17.24 5.53
CA GLN A 88 -5.81 -18.36 6.14
C GLN A 88 -5.90 -18.27 7.67
N LYS A 89 -4.81 -17.87 8.35
CA LYS A 89 -4.74 -17.81 9.81
C LYS A 89 -5.04 -16.42 10.38
N TYR A 90 -4.64 -15.37 9.68
CA TYR A 90 -4.70 -13.99 10.19
C TYR A 90 -5.71 -13.11 9.46
N HIS A 91 -6.38 -13.63 8.42
CA HIS A 91 -7.36 -12.89 7.62
C HIS A 91 -6.79 -11.58 7.04
N ILE A 92 -5.49 -11.57 6.73
CA ILE A 92 -4.81 -10.43 6.10
C ILE A 92 -4.71 -10.72 4.60
N TYR A 93 -5.33 -9.86 3.80
CA TYR A 93 -5.42 -10.02 2.35
C TYR A 93 -4.45 -9.09 1.63
N ILE A 94 -3.35 -9.66 1.14
CA ILE A 94 -2.40 -8.99 0.25
C ILE A 94 -2.28 -9.77 -1.06
N LEU A 95 -1.69 -9.14 -2.08
CA LEU A 95 -1.45 -9.78 -3.37
C LEU A 95 -0.46 -10.94 -3.17
N ASP A 96 -0.64 -12.02 -3.95
CA ASP A 96 0.26 -13.18 -3.93
C ASP A 96 1.72 -12.82 -4.30
N SER A 97 1.95 -11.67 -4.94
CA SER A 97 3.27 -11.09 -5.18
C SER A 97 3.93 -10.44 -3.96
N GLY A 98 3.28 -10.49 -2.79
CA GLY A 98 3.74 -9.81 -1.58
C GLY A 98 3.49 -8.29 -1.58
N ARG A 99 2.78 -7.76 -2.59
CA ARG A 99 2.40 -6.34 -2.65
C ARG A 99 1.23 -6.04 -1.70
N ILE A 100 1.46 -5.14 -0.75
CA ILE A 100 0.47 -4.65 0.22
C ILE A 100 0.03 -3.21 -0.13
N SER A 101 -1.23 -2.89 0.16
CA SER A 101 -1.71 -1.50 0.19
C SER A 101 -1.55 -0.92 1.60
N ILE A 102 -0.61 0.02 1.78
CA ILE A 102 -0.37 0.71 3.05
C ILE A 102 -1.59 1.53 3.48
N SER A 103 -2.42 1.97 2.53
CA SER A 103 -3.65 2.71 2.84
C SER A 103 -4.63 1.91 3.69
N GLY A 104 -4.59 0.57 3.66
CA GLY A 104 -5.41 -0.30 4.50
C GLY A 104 -4.94 -0.40 5.95
N LEU A 105 -3.74 0.11 6.26
CA LEU A 105 -3.22 0.17 7.62
C LEU A 105 -3.72 1.43 8.34
N ASN A 106 -3.95 1.27 9.63
CA ASN A 106 -4.33 2.32 10.57
C ASN A 106 -3.75 2.01 11.96
N THR A 107 -3.94 2.94 12.90
CA THR A 107 -3.41 2.81 14.27
C THR A 107 -4.00 1.63 15.04
N SER A 108 -5.19 1.14 14.68
CA SER A 108 -5.83 0.01 15.36
C SER A 108 -5.37 -1.35 14.83
N ASN A 109 -4.93 -1.46 13.57
CA ASN A 109 -4.56 -2.74 12.96
C ASN A 109 -3.06 -2.92 12.68
N VAL A 110 -2.25 -1.86 12.66
CA VAL A 110 -0.82 -1.95 12.26
C VAL A 110 -0.02 -2.92 13.13
N LYS A 111 -0.30 -2.95 14.44
CA LYS A 111 0.35 -3.87 15.39
C LYS A 111 0.00 -5.33 15.09
N TYR A 112 -1.27 -5.60 14.81
CA TYR A 112 -1.74 -6.94 14.47
C TYR A 112 -1.10 -7.44 13.17
N VAL A 113 -1.04 -6.58 12.15
CA VAL A 113 -0.39 -6.91 10.87
C VAL A 113 1.10 -7.18 11.06
N ALA A 114 1.81 -6.35 11.84
CA ALA A 114 3.22 -6.57 12.13
C ALA A 114 3.49 -7.89 12.87
N GLN A 115 2.67 -8.23 13.87
CA GLN A 115 2.75 -9.51 14.59
C GLN A 115 2.49 -10.72 13.68
N ALA A 116 1.51 -10.61 12.78
CA ALA A 116 1.22 -11.67 11.81
C ALA A 116 2.39 -11.85 10.83
N PHE A 117 3.00 -10.76 10.35
CA PHE A 117 4.18 -10.83 9.50
C PHE A 117 5.35 -11.50 10.23
N ASP A 118 5.64 -11.10 11.46
CA ASP A 118 6.69 -11.71 12.28
C ASP A 118 6.49 -13.22 12.43
N THR A 119 5.28 -13.62 12.82
CA THR A 119 4.96 -15.02 13.05
C THR A 119 5.12 -15.84 11.77
N VAL A 120 4.59 -15.36 10.66
CA VAL A 120 4.64 -16.07 9.37
C VAL A 120 6.06 -16.18 8.83
N VAL A 121 6.88 -15.14 8.98
CA VAL A 121 8.29 -15.16 8.55
C VAL A 121 9.10 -16.17 9.38
N ARG A 122 8.79 -16.34 10.66
CA ARG A 122 9.44 -17.34 11.53
C ARG A 122 8.94 -18.76 11.31
N GLU A 123 7.64 -18.94 11.12
CA GLU A 123 7.02 -20.26 10.90
C GLU A 123 7.38 -20.83 9.52
N CYS A 124 7.54 -19.98 8.51
CA CYS A 124 7.87 -20.37 7.15
C CYS A 124 9.10 -19.61 6.67
N PRO A 125 10.31 -20.05 7.07
CA PRO A 125 11.55 -19.49 6.53
C PRO A 125 11.58 -19.72 5.02
N ALA A 126 11.85 -18.67 4.25
CA ALA A 126 11.97 -18.80 2.80
C ALA A 126 13.08 -19.82 2.47
N ALA A 127 12.72 -20.90 1.79
CA ALA A 127 13.68 -21.88 1.31
C ALA A 127 14.57 -21.21 0.25
N ASN A 128 15.84 -20.98 0.60
CA ASN A 128 16.96 -20.62 -0.26
C ASN A 128 16.67 -19.74 -1.50
N GLY A 129 16.96 -18.44 -1.36
CA GLY A 129 17.86 -17.76 -2.29
C GLY A 129 17.39 -17.56 -3.73
N LYS A 130 16.23 -16.95 -3.94
CA LYS A 130 16.05 -16.11 -5.14
C LYS A 130 15.68 -14.70 -4.74
N PRO A 131 16.47 -13.67 -5.14
CA PRO A 131 16.05 -12.30 -5.02
C PRO A 131 14.74 -12.14 -5.79
N HIS A 132 13.70 -11.69 -5.11
CA HIS A 132 12.54 -11.13 -5.78
C HIS A 132 12.97 -9.76 -6.32
N ASP A 133 13.45 -9.76 -7.56
CA ASP A 133 13.69 -8.53 -8.34
C ASP A 133 12.32 -7.91 -8.74
N PRO A 134 12.23 -6.57 -8.92
CA PRO A 134 10.98 -5.80 -8.91
C PRO A 134 10.00 -6.06 -10.05
#